data_AF-A0A2S7TKQ8-F1
#
_entry.id   AF-A0A2S7TKQ8-F1
#
_cell.length_a   1.000
_cell.length_b   1.000
_cell.length_c   1.000
_cell.angle_alpha   90.00
_cell.angle_beta   90.00
_cell.angle_gamma   90.00
#
_symmetry.space_group_name_H-M   'P 1'
#
loop_
_entity.id
_entity.type
_entity.pdbx_description
1 polymer ?
#
loop_
_entity_poly.entity_id
_entity_poly.type
_entity_poly.pdbx_seq_one_letter_code
_entity_poly.pdbx_strand_id
1 'polypeptide(L)'
;MQIAPKNIWILEHQVSVLRKNDAIDEAIEVQREIIQYYPNKKPQLVYLYLQKNDIATAKKLMQELENTKSLTPRLRNIKKQLSQREAAFEIKESKKKTTPNTSIENLFNTYKSFEYLEELLLKLDTDNDPKLGTYSEQGLALFPAQPLVYLMQGRALNKSSNYAKAIEILLGGIDFIIDNNALERSFYEELLKSYQGIGNEDKAKIYKAKLKR
;
A
#
# COMPACT_ATOMS: atom_id res chain seq x y z
N MET A 1 -28.27 -25.96 46.71
CA MET A 1 -28.76 -26.83 45.62
C MET A 1 -28.47 -26.13 44.31
N GLN A 2 -27.61 -26.76 43.50
CA GLN A 2 -27.40 -26.63 42.05
C GLN A 2 -27.72 -25.27 41.42
N ILE A 3 -26.68 -24.44 41.28
CA ILE A 3 -26.61 -23.36 40.30
C ILE A 3 -26.92 -24.00 38.95
N ALA A 4 -28.07 -23.66 38.36
CA ALA A 4 -28.50 -24.20 37.08
C ALA A 4 -27.34 -24.10 36.07
N PRO A 5 -27.02 -25.17 35.33
CA PRO A 5 -25.90 -25.17 34.40
C PRO A 5 -26.07 -23.98 33.46
N LYS A 6 -25.12 -23.02 33.52
CA LYS A 6 -25.04 -21.82 32.68
C LYS A 6 -25.49 -22.22 31.27
N ASN A 7 -26.71 -21.85 30.89
CA ASN A 7 -27.34 -22.43 29.71
C ASN A 7 -26.52 -22.04 28.49
N ILE A 8 -25.81 -23.01 27.91
CA ILE A 8 -24.87 -22.80 26.81
C ILE A 8 -25.52 -22.05 25.65
N TRP A 9 -26.81 -22.29 25.40
CA TRP A 9 -27.58 -21.61 24.36
C TRP A 9 -27.75 -20.11 24.63
N ILE A 10 -27.92 -19.70 25.89
CA ILE A 10 -28.03 -18.28 26.27
C ILE A 10 -26.69 -17.59 26.06
N LEU A 11 -25.59 -18.23 26.46
CA LEU A 11 -24.25 -17.66 26.29
C LEU A 11 -23.84 -17.60 24.81
N GLU A 12 -24.17 -18.63 24.02
CA GLU A 12 -23.94 -18.61 22.56
C GLU A 12 -24.78 -17.54 21.86
N HIS A 13 -26.04 -17.37 22.29
CA HIS A 13 -26.89 -16.30 21.79
C HIS A 13 -26.32 -14.92 22.14
N GLN A 14 -25.85 -14.73 23.37
CA GLN A 14 -25.19 -13.50 23.81
C GLN A 14 -23.96 -13.18 22.97
N VAL A 15 -23.08 -14.17 22.73
CA VAL A 15 -21.93 -14.01 21.81
C VAL A 15 -22.41 -13.62 20.42
N SER A 16 -23.47 -14.24 19.89
CA SER A 16 -24.00 -13.89 18.57
C SER A 16 -24.56 -12.47 18.50
N VAL A 17 -25.19 -11.96 19.57
CA VAL A 17 -25.72 -10.60 19.64
C VAL A 17 -24.57 -9.59 19.72
N LEU A 18 -23.61 -9.83 20.61
CA LEU A 18 -22.43 -8.97 20.77
C LEU A 18 -21.62 -8.86 19.46
N ARG A 19 -21.48 -9.97 18.73
CA ARG A 19 -20.84 -9.99 17.40
C ARG A 19 -21.56 -9.15 16.34
N LYS A 20 -22.88 -8.98 16.44
CA LYS A 20 -23.68 -8.16 15.51
C LYS A 20 -23.64 -6.67 15.87
N ASN A 21 -23.35 -6.35 17.12
CA ASN A 21 -23.25 -4.99 17.65
C ASN A 21 -21.81 -4.46 17.65
N ASP A 22 -20.89 -5.09 16.89
CA ASP A 22 -19.44 -4.78 16.86
C ASP A 22 -18.70 -4.83 18.23
N ALA A 23 -19.35 -5.33 19.29
CA ALA A 23 -18.79 -5.51 20.63
C ALA A 23 -17.98 -6.83 20.71
N ILE A 24 -16.94 -6.95 19.88
CA ILE A 24 -16.16 -8.19 19.73
C ILE A 24 -15.35 -8.53 20.99
N ASP A 25 -14.89 -7.53 21.73
CA ASP A 25 -14.14 -7.73 22.98
C ASP A 25 -14.98 -8.39 24.07
N GLU A 26 -16.21 -7.92 24.24
CA GLU A 26 -17.18 -8.52 25.15
C GLU A 26 -17.55 -9.94 24.70
N ALA A 27 -17.70 -10.16 23.39
CA ALA A 27 -17.98 -11.49 22.85
C ALA A 27 -16.83 -12.48 23.13
N ILE A 28 -15.58 -12.02 23.13
CA ILE A 28 -14.39 -12.84 23.46
C ILE A 28 -14.42 -13.25 24.93
N GLU A 29 -14.73 -12.33 25.84
CA GLU A 29 -14.80 -12.64 27.27
C GLU A 29 -15.93 -13.64 27.58
N VAL A 30 -17.12 -13.45 27.03
CA VAL A 30 -18.22 -14.42 27.16
C VAL A 30 -17.83 -15.78 26.57
N GLN A 31 -17.12 -15.81 25.44
CA GLN A 31 -16.65 -17.06 24.83
C GLN A 31 -15.56 -17.76 25.64
N ARG A 32 -14.71 -17.03 26.36
CA ARG A 32 -13.72 -17.59 27.30
C ARG A 32 -14.39 -18.27 28.48
N GLU A 33 -15.47 -17.69 29.02
CA GLU A 33 -16.27 -18.33 30.05
C GLU A 33 -16.92 -19.62 29.57
N ILE A 34 -17.44 -19.65 28.33
CA ILE A 34 -18.02 -20.86 27.73
C ILE A 34 -16.98 -22.00 27.68
N ILE A 35 -15.73 -21.69 27.33
CA ILE A 35 -14.67 -22.70 27.16
C ILE A 35 -14.29 -23.40 28.47
N GLN A 36 -14.44 -22.72 29.62
CA GLN A 36 -14.16 -23.33 30.93
C GLN A 36 -15.08 -24.53 31.21
N TYR A 37 -16.31 -24.47 30.72
CA TYR A 37 -17.31 -25.53 30.89
C TYR A 37 -17.42 -26.43 29.65
N TYR A 38 -17.09 -25.90 28.46
CA TYR A 38 -17.23 -26.57 27.17
C TYR A 38 -15.96 -26.41 26.31
N PRO A 39 -14.90 -27.21 26.57
CA PRO A 39 -13.63 -27.11 25.85
C PRO A 39 -13.75 -27.32 24.33
N ASN A 40 -14.78 -28.03 23.88
CA ASN A 40 -15.09 -28.27 22.46
C ASN A 40 -15.53 -27.01 21.69
N LYS A 41 -15.87 -25.91 22.37
CA LYS A 41 -16.23 -24.61 21.76
C LYS A 41 -15.03 -23.67 21.57
N LYS A 42 -13.82 -24.15 21.81
CA LYS A 42 -12.57 -23.41 21.58
C LYS A 42 -12.37 -22.95 20.12
N PRO A 43 -12.85 -23.64 19.06
CA PRO A 43 -12.84 -23.12 17.68
C PRO A 43 -13.60 -21.79 17.49
N GLN A 44 -14.67 -21.55 18.24
CA GLN A 44 -15.50 -20.34 18.15
C GLN A 44 -14.71 -19.11 18.61
N LEU A 45 -13.88 -19.27 19.64
CA LEU A 45 -12.97 -18.23 20.11
C LEU A 45 -11.95 -17.84 19.05
N VAL A 46 -11.45 -18.80 18.27
CA VAL A 46 -10.54 -18.52 17.15
C VAL A 46 -11.22 -17.63 16.10
N TYR A 47 -12.49 -17.88 15.77
CA TYR A 47 -13.22 -17.04 14.83
C TYR A 47 -13.44 -15.61 15.33
N LEU A 48 -13.64 -15.43 16.64
CA LEU A 48 -13.76 -14.11 17.25
C LEU A 48 -12.46 -13.29 17.13
N TYR A 49 -11.30 -13.91 17.42
CA TYR A 49 -10.01 -13.24 17.25
C TYR A 49 -9.70 -12.88 15.80
N LEU A 50 -10.11 -13.73 14.84
CA LEU A 50 -10.02 -13.40 13.42
C LEU A 50 -10.92 -12.21 13.04
N GLN A 51 -12.13 -12.13 13.62
CA GLN A 51 -13.05 -11.01 13.39
C GLN A 51 -12.51 -9.70 13.99
N LYS A 52 -11.81 -9.79 15.13
CA LYS A 52 -11.10 -8.66 15.77
C LYS A 52 -9.84 -8.21 15.00
N ASN A 53 -9.43 -8.94 13.96
CA ASN A 53 -8.15 -8.76 13.27
C ASN A 53 -6.90 -9.03 14.15
N ASP A 54 -7.07 -9.74 15.28
CA ASP A 54 -5.96 -10.17 16.14
C ASP A 54 -5.44 -11.54 15.67
N ILE A 55 -4.65 -11.50 14.62
CA ILE A 55 -4.14 -12.69 13.92
C ILE A 55 -3.15 -13.47 14.81
N ALA A 56 -2.37 -12.77 15.64
CA ALA A 56 -1.33 -13.37 16.48
C ALA A 56 -1.93 -14.33 17.52
N THR A 57 -2.95 -13.87 18.25
CA THR A 57 -3.62 -14.71 19.26
C THR A 57 -4.43 -15.82 18.61
N ALA A 58 -5.10 -15.55 17.48
CA ALA A 58 -5.81 -16.56 16.70
C ALA A 58 -4.88 -17.72 16.29
N LYS A 59 -3.65 -17.43 15.85
CA LYS A 59 -2.67 -18.46 15.46
C LYS A 59 -2.20 -19.30 16.63
N LYS A 60 -1.90 -18.67 17.77
CA LYS A 60 -1.52 -19.40 18.99
C LYS A 60 -2.61 -20.38 19.40
N LEU A 61 -3.87 -19.93 19.40
CA LEU A 61 -5.02 -20.80 19.70
C LEU A 61 -5.20 -21.91 18.65
N MET A 62 -4.98 -21.63 17.36
CA MET A 62 -5.01 -22.67 16.31
C MET A 62 -3.89 -23.72 16.50
N GLN A 63 -2.70 -23.32 16.93
CA GLN A 63 -1.60 -24.26 17.25
C GLN A 63 -1.94 -25.12 18.47
N GLU A 64 -2.50 -24.54 19.52
CA GLU A 64 -3.00 -25.30 20.68
C GLU A 64 -4.09 -26.30 20.29
N LEU A 65 -5.00 -25.92 19.39
CA LEU A 65 -6.04 -26.81 18.85
C LEU A 65 -5.47 -27.95 17.99
N GLU A 66 -4.37 -27.70 17.28
CA GLU A 66 -3.66 -28.71 16.50
C GLU A 66 -2.97 -29.75 17.40
N ASN A 67 -2.27 -29.28 18.44
CA ASN A 67 -1.60 -30.14 19.41
C ASN A 67 -2.60 -31.00 20.20
N THR A 68 -3.81 -30.48 20.44
CA THR A 68 -4.90 -31.19 21.12
C THR A 68 -5.79 -32.01 20.16
N LYS A 69 -5.38 -32.17 18.88
CA LYS A 69 -6.11 -32.89 17.81
C LYS A 69 -7.56 -32.42 17.60
N SER A 70 -7.93 -31.25 18.10
CA SER A 70 -9.29 -30.67 18.03
C SER A 70 -9.45 -29.64 16.90
N LEU A 71 -8.44 -29.53 16.02
CA LEU A 71 -8.44 -28.60 14.91
C LEU A 71 -9.40 -29.04 13.80
N THR A 72 -10.37 -28.17 13.49
CA THR A 72 -11.32 -28.44 12.40
C THR A 72 -10.68 -28.25 11.03
N PRO A 73 -11.14 -28.96 9.98
CA PRO A 73 -10.64 -28.81 8.61
C PRO A 73 -10.69 -27.36 8.11
N ARG A 74 -11.74 -26.61 8.49
CA ARG A 74 -11.90 -25.19 8.14
C ARG A 74 -10.81 -24.32 8.77
N LEU A 75 -10.49 -24.54 10.05
CA LEU A 75 -9.41 -23.82 10.72
C LEU A 75 -8.03 -24.18 10.16
N ARG A 76 -7.82 -25.43 9.72
CA ARG A 76 -6.58 -25.84 9.04
C ARG A 76 -6.36 -25.07 7.74
N ASN A 77 -7.40 -24.91 6.92
CA ASN A 77 -7.32 -24.12 5.68
C ASN A 77 -7.06 -22.64 5.96
N ILE A 78 -7.73 -22.07 6.97
CA ILE A 78 -7.51 -20.68 7.38
C ILE A 78 -6.07 -20.49 7.87
N LYS A 79 -5.55 -21.39 8.72
CA LYS A 79 -4.16 -21.36 9.17
C LYS A 79 -3.19 -21.38 7.98
N LYS A 80 -3.42 -22.26 6.99
CA LYS A 80 -2.60 -22.33 5.77
C LYS A 80 -2.62 -21.01 4.99
N GLN A 81 -3.80 -20.40 4.81
CA GLN A 81 -3.94 -19.11 4.14
C GLN A 81 -3.24 -17.98 4.91
N LEU A 82 -3.39 -17.94 6.23
CA LEU A 82 -2.73 -16.94 7.07
C LEU A 82 -1.21 -17.11 7.10
N SER A 83 -0.70 -18.34 7.09
CA SER A 83 0.74 -18.62 6.98
C SER A 83 1.30 -18.29 5.60
N GLN A 84 0.54 -18.48 4.52
CA GLN A 84 0.94 -18.06 3.17
C GLN A 84 0.96 -16.53 3.03
N ARG A 85 0.01 -15.83 3.66
CA ARG A 85 -0.02 -14.36 3.71
C ARG A 85 1.11 -13.79 4.56
N GLU A 86 1.42 -14.39 5.70
CA GLU A 86 2.59 -14.01 6.51
C GLU A 86 3.90 -14.33 5.82
N ALA A 87 4.07 -15.49 5.18
CA ALA A 87 5.25 -15.75 4.37
C ALA A 87 5.39 -14.71 3.25
N ALA A 88 4.29 -14.31 2.60
CA ALA A 88 4.30 -13.22 1.62
C ALA A 88 4.59 -11.83 2.22
N PHE A 89 4.24 -11.61 3.50
CA PHE A 89 4.50 -10.37 4.24
C PHE A 89 5.93 -10.32 4.80
N GLU A 90 6.45 -11.41 5.34
CA GLU A 90 7.85 -11.58 5.76
C GLU A 90 8.78 -11.53 4.54
N ILE A 91 8.36 -12.01 3.37
CA ILE A 91 9.07 -11.77 2.09
C ILE A 91 9.05 -10.27 1.73
N LYS A 92 8.05 -9.48 2.14
CA LYS A 92 8.03 -8.01 1.96
C LYS A 92 8.85 -7.26 3.02
N GLU A 93 8.89 -7.72 4.27
CA GLU A 93 9.67 -7.09 5.34
C GLU A 93 11.17 -7.45 5.31
N SER A 94 11.54 -8.69 4.98
CA SER A 94 12.95 -9.10 4.83
C SER A 94 13.63 -8.56 3.56
N LYS A 95 12.86 -8.19 2.53
CA LYS A 95 13.37 -7.49 1.33
C LYS A 95 13.81 -6.05 1.57
N LYS A 96 13.61 -5.49 2.77
CA LYS A 96 14.19 -4.18 3.14
C LYS A 96 15.66 -4.23 3.57
N LYS A 97 16.30 -5.41 3.73
CA LYS A 97 17.66 -5.46 4.30
C LYS A 97 18.77 -6.27 3.60
N THR A 98 18.55 -7.13 2.59
CA THR A 98 19.68 -7.64 1.77
C THR A 98 19.22 -8.40 0.51
N THR A 99 19.64 -7.90 -0.65
CA THR A 99 19.34 -8.33 -2.04
C THR A 99 19.97 -9.68 -2.47
N PRO A 100 19.37 -10.37 -3.46
CA PRO A 100 19.81 -10.18 -4.85
C PRO A 100 18.64 -9.93 -5.83
N ASN A 101 18.61 -8.72 -6.37
CA ASN A 101 18.28 -8.44 -7.78
C ASN A 101 16.86 -8.76 -8.33
N THR A 102 15.80 -8.28 -7.68
CA THR A 102 14.68 -7.77 -8.48
C THR A 102 14.73 -6.25 -8.40
N SER A 103 15.53 -5.63 -9.28
CA SER A 103 15.56 -4.18 -9.42
C SER A 103 14.14 -3.65 -9.62
N ILE A 104 13.84 -2.46 -9.13
CA ILE A 104 12.55 -1.78 -9.37
C ILE A 104 12.32 -1.70 -10.90
N GLU A 105 13.39 -1.56 -11.69
CA GLU A 105 13.37 -1.69 -13.15
C GLU A 105 12.75 -3.01 -13.63
N ASN A 106 13.13 -4.15 -13.04
CA ASN A 106 12.60 -5.47 -13.41
C ASN A 106 11.12 -5.61 -13.03
N LEU A 107 10.73 -5.07 -11.87
CA LEU A 107 9.33 -5.05 -11.43
C LEU A 107 8.48 -4.24 -12.40
N PHE A 108 8.91 -3.02 -12.74
CA PHE A 108 8.24 -2.21 -13.74
C PHE A 108 8.18 -2.93 -15.10
N ASN A 109 9.28 -3.55 -15.55
CA ASN A 109 9.31 -4.23 -16.83
C ASN A 109 8.41 -5.47 -16.91
N THR A 110 8.15 -6.12 -15.78
CA THR A 110 7.28 -7.29 -15.70
C THR A 110 5.81 -6.91 -15.59
N TYR A 111 5.48 -6.00 -14.68
CA TYR A 111 4.10 -5.69 -14.34
C TYR A 111 3.53 -4.50 -15.10
N LYS A 112 4.38 -3.61 -15.63
CA LYS A 112 4.00 -2.37 -16.32
C LYS A 112 2.89 -1.62 -15.55
N SER A 113 3.06 -1.53 -14.23
CA SER A 113 2.17 -0.82 -13.32
C SER A 113 2.72 0.58 -13.04
N PHE A 114 1.81 1.55 -12.86
CA PHE A 114 2.19 2.91 -12.52
C PHE A 114 2.88 3.00 -11.16
N GLU A 115 2.46 2.20 -10.17
CA GLU A 115 3.06 2.20 -8.83
C GLU A 115 4.59 1.92 -8.88
N TYR A 116 4.99 0.91 -9.66
CA TYR A 116 6.41 0.59 -9.84
C TYR A 116 7.15 1.63 -10.70
N LEU A 117 6.45 2.26 -11.66
CA LEU A 117 7.03 3.33 -12.44
C LEU A 117 7.28 4.57 -11.59
N GLU A 118 6.31 4.97 -10.77
CA GLU A 118 6.43 6.10 -9.85
C GLU A 118 7.62 5.93 -8.91
N GLU A 119 7.73 4.77 -8.24
CA GLU A 119 8.86 4.47 -7.37
C GLU A 119 10.19 4.52 -8.14
N LEU A 120 10.22 3.97 -9.36
CA LEU A 120 11.41 3.98 -10.21
C LEU A 120 11.82 5.41 -10.59
N LEU A 121 10.87 6.23 -11.06
CA LEU A 121 11.16 7.59 -11.51
C LEU A 121 11.64 8.48 -10.36
N LEU A 122 11.00 8.40 -9.19
CA LEU A 122 11.41 9.15 -8.01
C LEU A 122 12.83 8.78 -7.57
N LYS A 123 13.16 7.48 -7.63
CA LYS A 123 14.51 7.00 -7.35
C LYS A 123 15.52 7.52 -8.37
N LEU A 124 15.25 7.36 -9.66
CA LEU A 124 16.16 7.79 -10.73
C LEU A 124 16.38 9.31 -10.71
N ASP A 125 15.36 10.10 -10.40
CA ASP A 125 15.52 11.55 -10.29
C ASP A 125 16.38 11.96 -9.10
N THR A 126 16.17 11.30 -7.95
CA THR A 126 16.99 11.49 -6.73
C THR A 126 18.46 11.13 -6.98
N ASP A 127 18.69 10.01 -7.66
CA ASP A 127 20.02 9.50 -7.98
C ASP A 127 20.68 10.25 -9.16
N ASN A 128 19.96 11.17 -9.81
CA ASN A 128 20.37 11.83 -11.06
C ASN A 128 20.77 10.83 -12.17
N ASP A 129 20.08 9.69 -12.23
CA ASP A 129 20.39 8.62 -13.16
C ASP A 129 19.93 9.00 -14.59
N PRO A 130 20.78 8.84 -15.62
CA PRO A 130 20.43 9.15 -17.01
C PRO A 130 19.25 8.34 -17.56
N LYS A 131 18.92 7.18 -16.97
CA LYS A 131 17.76 6.37 -17.35
C LYS A 131 16.42 7.06 -17.04
N LEU A 132 16.41 8.15 -16.26
CA LEU A 132 15.18 8.90 -15.95
C LEU A 132 14.42 9.26 -17.23
N GLY A 133 15.12 9.76 -18.26
CA GLY A 133 14.49 10.11 -19.54
C GLY A 133 13.86 8.89 -20.22
N THR A 134 14.56 7.77 -20.26
CA THR A 134 14.08 6.53 -20.89
C THR A 134 12.80 5.99 -20.25
N TYR A 135 12.75 5.96 -18.91
CA TYR A 135 11.57 5.43 -18.20
C TYR A 135 10.43 6.43 -18.13
N SER A 136 10.70 7.73 -18.05
CA SER A 136 9.63 8.74 -18.08
C SER A 136 9.01 8.85 -19.47
N GLU A 137 9.77 8.68 -20.55
CA GLU A 137 9.22 8.57 -21.92
C GLU A 137 8.33 7.33 -22.10
N GLN A 138 8.72 6.17 -21.57
CA GLN A 138 7.82 5.01 -21.49
C GLN A 138 6.57 5.31 -20.65
N GLY A 139 6.73 6.08 -19.58
CA GLY A 139 5.64 6.54 -18.73
C GLY A 139 4.62 7.38 -19.47
N LEU A 140 5.06 8.30 -20.33
CA LEU A 140 4.18 9.10 -21.17
C LEU A 140 3.31 8.24 -22.10
N ALA A 141 3.88 7.17 -22.66
CA ALA A 141 3.16 6.26 -23.54
C ALA A 141 2.15 5.37 -22.80
N LEU A 142 2.52 4.88 -21.60
CA LEU A 142 1.72 3.91 -20.85
C LEU A 142 0.71 4.56 -19.90
N PHE A 143 1.02 5.75 -19.37
CA PHE A 143 0.23 6.44 -18.35
C PHE A 143 0.07 7.95 -18.65
N PRO A 144 -0.49 8.33 -19.81
CA PRO A 144 -0.60 9.73 -20.25
C PRO A 144 -1.51 10.60 -19.37
N ALA A 145 -2.33 10.00 -18.49
CA ALA A 145 -3.16 10.76 -17.55
C ALA A 145 -2.43 11.10 -16.24
N GLN A 146 -1.18 10.64 -16.06
CA GLN A 146 -0.43 10.82 -14.82
C GLN A 146 0.53 12.01 -14.94
N PRO A 147 0.33 13.12 -14.20
CA PRO A 147 1.18 14.31 -14.34
C PRO A 147 2.65 14.04 -13.98
N LEU A 148 2.92 13.09 -13.08
CA LEU A 148 4.29 12.76 -12.65
C LEU A 148 5.20 12.38 -13.84
N VAL A 149 4.70 11.65 -14.84
CA VAL A 149 5.55 11.21 -15.97
C VAL A 149 5.98 12.38 -16.85
N TYR A 150 5.15 13.41 -16.99
CA TYR A 150 5.49 14.64 -17.69
C TYR A 150 6.53 15.47 -16.93
N LEU A 151 6.38 15.59 -15.60
CA LEU A 151 7.37 16.29 -14.77
C LEU A 151 8.75 15.64 -14.88
N MET A 152 8.80 14.31 -14.76
CA MET A 152 10.05 13.56 -14.78
C MET A 152 10.74 13.63 -16.14
N GLN A 153 9.97 13.57 -17.24
CA GLN A 153 10.52 13.74 -18.58
C GLN A 153 10.98 15.18 -18.83
N GLY A 154 10.22 16.18 -18.36
CA GLY A 154 10.63 17.58 -18.41
C GLY A 154 11.95 17.84 -17.67
N ARG A 155 12.13 17.27 -16.47
CA ARG A 155 13.38 17.30 -15.71
C ARG A 155 14.54 16.68 -16.49
N ALA A 156 14.35 15.49 -17.03
CA ALA A 156 15.37 14.81 -17.83
C ALA A 156 15.79 15.64 -19.04
N LEU A 157 14.83 16.20 -19.78
CA LEU A 157 15.09 17.06 -20.94
C LEU A 157 15.79 18.36 -20.57
N ASN A 158 15.41 18.99 -19.45
CA ASN A 158 16.11 20.17 -18.93
C ASN A 158 17.56 19.85 -18.56
N LYS A 159 17.83 18.73 -17.88
CA LYS A 159 19.19 18.27 -17.57
C LYS A 159 20.02 18.05 -18.85
N SER A 160 19.39 17.56 -19.91
CA SER A 160 20.02 17.40 -21.24
C SER A 160 20.01 18.67 -22.11
N SER A 161 19.66 19.84 -21.54
CA SER A 161 19.55 21.13 -22.27
C SER A 161 18.58 21.13 -23.45
N ASN A 162 17.68 20.14 -23.53
CA ASN A 162 16.63 20.09 -24.54
C ASN A 162 15.39 20.87 -24.05
N TYR A 163 15.60 22.16 -23.80
CA TYR A 163 14.64 23.03 -23.13
C TYR A 163 13.35 23.23 -23.93
N ALA A 164 13.41 23.30 -25.26
CA ALA A 164 12.23 23.47 -26.09
C ALA A 164 11.27 22.27 -25.96
N LYS A 165 11.81 21.04 -26.04
CA LYS A 165 11.02 19.82 -25.85
C LYS A 165 10.54 19.69 -24.40
N ALA A 166 11.34 20.11 -23.42
CA ALA A 166 10.93 20.13 -22.01
C ALA A 166 9.68 20.99 -21.81
N ILE A 167 9.62 22.19 -22.42
CA ILE A 167 8.45 23.07 -22.35
C ILE A 167 7.20 22.39 -22.89
N GLU A 168 7.30 21.77 -24.07
CA GLU A 168 6.17 21.07 -24.70
C GLU A 168 5.61 19.98 -23.77
N ILE A 169 6.49 19.12 -23.25
CA ILE A 169 6.10 18.04 -22.34
C ILE A 169 5.51 18.59 -21.05
N LEU A 170 6.15 19.57 -20.41
CA LEU A 170 5.68 20.12 -19.14
C LEU A 170 4.32 20.82 -19.28
N LEU A 171 4.09 21.56 -20.36
CA LEU A 171 2.79 22.15 -20.64
C LEU A 171 1.71 21.11 -20.92
N GLY A 172 2.06 20.01 -21.61
CA GLY A 172 1.13 18.91 -21.85
C GLY A 172 0.73 18.16 -20.57
N GLY A 173 1.55 18.22 -19.52
CA GLY A 173 1.32 17.51 -18.27
C GLY A 173 0.63 18.29 -17.16
N ILE A 174 0.73 19.63 -17.18
CA ILE A 174 0.34 20.45 -16.04
C ILE A 174 -1.18 20.47 -15.82
N ASP A 175 -1.96 20.36 -16.88
CA ASP A 175 -3.43 20.36 -16.82
C ASP A 175 -4.00 19.09 -16.17
N PHE A 176 -3.21 18.02 -16.04
CA PHE A 176 -3.62 16.79 -15.35
C PHE A 176 -3.49 16.88 -13.83
N ILE A 177 -2.95 17.98 -13.29
CA ILE A 177 -2.77 18.16 -11.85
C ILE A 177 -4.09 18.62 -11.22
N ILE A 178 -4.61 17.83 -10.28
CA ILE A 178 -5.84 18.12 -9.53
C ILE A 178 -5.47 18.22 -8.05
N ASP A 179 -5.78 19.36 -7.42
CA ASP A 179 -5.62 19.61 -5.98
C ASP A 179 -4.23 19.28 -5.38
N ASN A 180 -3.16 19.41 -6.18
CA ASN A 180 -1.79 19.14 -5.73
C ASN A 180 -0.85 20.32 -6.02
N ASN A 181 -0.89 21.31 -5.12
CA ASN A 181 -0.10 22.53 -5.20
C ASN A 181 1.43 22.25 -5.19
N ALA A 182 1.88 21.19 -4.51
CA ALA A 182 3.30 20.85 -4.45
C ALA A 182 3.82 20.34 -5.80
N LEU A 183 3.03 19.49 -6.47
CA LEU A 183 3.35 19.02 -7.81
C LEU A 183 3.27 20.15 -8.84
N GLU A 184 2.24 20.99 -8.77
CA GLU A 184 2.08 22.15 -9.65
C GLU A 184 3.28 23.12 -9.53
N ARG A 185 3.74 23.38 -8.31
CA ARG A 185 4.98 24.15 -8.08
C ARG A 185 6.19 23.51 -8.75
N SER A 186 6.34 22.18 -8.67
CA SER A 186 7.44 21.47 -9.32
C SER A 186 7.42 21.64 -10.85
N PHE A 187 6.23 21.66 -11.46
CA PHE A 187 6.09 21.98 -12.89
C PHE A 187 6.51 23.42 -13.19
N TYR A 188 6.08 24.38 -12.39
CA TYR A 188 6.48 25.79 -12.58
C TYR A 188 7.97 26.01 -12.42
N GLU A 189 8.64 25.30 -11.51
CA GLU A 189 10.10 25.32 -11.39
C GLU A 189 10.80 24.82 -12.65
N GLU A 190 10.34 23.70 -13.21
CA GLU A 190 10.93 23.14 -14.42
C GLU A 190 10.62 23.99 -15.66
N LEU A 191 9.41 24.53 -15.79
CA LEU A 191 9.05 25.47 -16.86
C LEU A 191 9.90 26.74 -16.78
N LEU A 192 10.13 27.27 -15.58
CA LEU A 192 11.02 28.40 -15.37
C LEU A 192 12.44 28.10 -15.90
N LYS A 193 13.02 26.96 -15.51
CA LYS A 193 14.34 26.52 -15.98
C LYS A 193 14.38 26.40 -17.51
N SER A 194 13.36 25.79 -18.11
CA SER A 194 13.31 25.61 -19.56
C SER A 194 13.21 26.96 -20.31
N TYR A 195 12.35 27.87 -19.85
CA TYR A 195 12.21 29.19 -20.48
C TYR A 195 13.48 30.05 -20.31
N GLN A 196 14.18 29.95 -19.18
CA GLN A 196 15.50 30.54 -19.02
C GLN A 196 16.52 29.93 -19.98
N GLY A 197 16.51 28.61 -20.15
CA GLY A 197 17.42 27.89 -21.04
C GLY A 197 17.27 28.26 -22.52
N ILE A 198 16.07 28.64 -22.97
CA ILE A 198 15.85 29.17 -24.34
C ILE A 198 15.96 30.69 -24.45
N GLY A 199 16.27 31.40 -23.36
CA GLY A 199 16.38 32.87 -23.35
C GLY A 199 15.05 33.63 -23.39
N ASN A 200 13.91 32.99 -23.10
CA ASN A 200 12.61 33.65 -23.08
C ASN A 200 12.33 34.25 -21.69
N GLU A 201 12.83 35.46 -21.46
CA GLU A 201 12.73 36.14 -20.17
C GLU A 201 11.29 36.45 -19.74
N ASP A 202 10.40 36.77 -20.69
CA ASP A 202 9.02 37.15 -20.38
C ASP A 202 8.26 35.98 -19.78
N LYS A 203 8.35 34.79 -20.41
CA LYS A 203 7.76 33.57 -19.86
C LYS A 203 8.43 33.15 -18.56
N ALA A 204 9.75 33.26 -18.45
CA ALA A 204 10.45 32.97 -17.21
C ALA A 204 9.93 33.86 -16.04
N LYS A 205 9.73 35.16 -16.26
CA LYS A 205 9.16 36.07 -15.23
C LYS A 205 7.75 35.64 -14.80
N ILE A 206 6.91 35.17 -15.73
CA ILE A 206 5.55 34.67 -15.43
C ILE A 206 5.61 33.46 -14.49
N TYR A 207 6.40 32.43 -14.81
CA TYR A 207 6.50 31.23 -13.97
C TYR A 207 7.19 31.50 -12.64
N LYS A 208 8.18 32.41 -12.62
CA LYS A 208 8.79 32.89 -11.38
C LYS A 208 7.79 33.59 -10.46
N ALA A 209 6.84 34.34 -11.01
CA ALA A 209 5.78 34.97 -10.22
C ALA A 209 4.78 33.94 -9.67
N LYS A 210 4.43 32.90 -10.45
CA LYS A 210 3.58 31.79 -10.01
C LYS A 210 4.18 31.05 -8.81
N LEU A 211 5.50 30.89 -8.75
CA LEU A 211 6.20 30.26 -7.62
C LEU A 211 6.16 31.08 -6.32
N LYS A 212 5.78 32.36 -6.35
CA LYS A 212 5.68 33.22 -5.16
C LYS A 212 4.29 33.26 -4.55
N ARG A 213 3.28 32.76 -5.27
CA ARG A 213 1.91 32.62 -4.76
C ARG A 213 1.79 31.35 -3.95
#